data_AF-A0A0M2DP80-F1
#
_entry.id   AF-A0A0M2DP80-F1
#
_cell.length_a   1.000
_cell.length_b   1.000
_cell.length_c   1.000
_cell.angle_alpha   90.00
_cell.angle_beta   90.00
_cell.angle_gamma   90.00
#
_symmetry.space_group_name_H-M   'P 1'
#
loop_
_entity.id
_entity.type
_entity.pdbx_description
1 polymer ?
#
loop_
_entity_poly.entity_id
_entity_poly.type
_entity_poly.pdbx_seq_one_letter_code
_entity_poly.pdbx_strand_id
1 'polypeptide(L)'
;MTLKKNRLSEESKRLLAHIRENGPQNLFQLRPVTGEMEGDLVKRLRNLRTGGWLQLVDDGPQLCWGICKDAIPLFEQGLVAKKSRKGEPKPMGEMPKPRQINVMEGEYKTTPFTPPRKGSLDFRDIASHGVRC
;
A
#
# COMPACT_ATOMS: atom_id res chain seq x y z
N MET A 1 -7.11 -21.87 -11.25
CA MET A 1 -5.96 -21.08 -10.75
C MET A 1 -4.83 -21.19 -11.77
N THR A 2 -4.39 -20.10 -12.40
CA THR A 2 -3.24 -20.14 -13.32
C THR A 2 -1.95 -19.88 -12.54
N LEU A 3 -1.07 -20.88 -12.47
CA LEU A 3 0.21 -20.80 -11.77
C LEU A 3 1.25 -20.15 -12.70
N LYS A 4 2.02 -19.19 -12.20
CA LYS A 4 3.13 -18.55 -12.93
C LYS A 4 4.47 -18.91 -12.31
N LYS A 5 5.52 -18.98 -13.14
CA LYS A 5 6.92 -19.08 -12.70
C LYS A 5 7.22 -17.99 -11.67
N ASN A 6 7.85 -18.41 -10.59
CA ASN A 6 8.24 -17.54 -9.51
C ASN A 6 9.31 -16.52 -9.98
N ARG A 7 9.01 -15.23 -9.79
CA ARG A 7 9.89 -14.09 -10.12
C ARG A 7 10.51 -13.45 -8.86
N LEU A 8 10.60 -14.19 -7.76
CA LEU A 8 11.30 -13.72 -6.57
C LEU A 8 12.79 -13.49 -6.87
N SER A 9 13.34 -12.41 -6.30
CA SER A 9 14.79 -12.16 -6.31
C SER A 9 15.53 -13.25 -5.53
N GLU A 10 16.80 -13.46 -5.85
CA GLU A 10 17.64 -14.47 -5.17
C GLU A 10 17.73 -14.24 -3.66
N GLU A 11 17.89 -12.98 -3.24
CA GLU A 11 17.83 -12.58 -1.83
C GLU A 11 16.50 -12.96 -1.17
N SER A 12 15.37 -12.80 -1.86
CA SER A 12 14.05 -13.19 -1.31
C SER A 12 13.94 -14.70 -1.17
N LYS A 13 14.52 -15.47 -2.10
CA LYS A 13 14.57 -16.94 -2.00
C LYS A 13 15.45 -17.37 -0.82
N ARG A 14 16.62 -16.75 -0.62
CA ARG A 14 17.50 -17.01 0.53
C ARG A 14 16.80 -16.72 1.85
N LEU A 15 16.09 -15.60 1.93
CA LEU A 15 15.34 -15.22 3.12
C LEU A 15 14.22 -16.24 3.43
N LEU A 16 13.47 -16.68 2.42
CA LEU A 16 12.44 -17.71 2.60
C LEU A 16 13.05 -19.07 2.99
N ALA A 17 14.18 -19.47 2.41
CA ALA A 17 14.89 -20.69 2.80
C ALA A 17 15.36 -20.63 4.26
N HIS A 18 15.89 -19.49 4.70
CA HIS A 18 16.34 -19.29 6.07
C HIS A 18 15.20 -19.40 7.10
N ILE A 19 14.04 -18.78 6.81
CA ILE A 19 12.85 -18.89 7.68
C ILE A 19 12.30 -20.32 7.67
N ARG A 20 12.44 -21.05 6.55
CA ARG A 20 12.00 -22.45 6.46
C ARG A 20 12.81 -23.35 7.39
N GLU A 21 14.12 -23.17 7.42
CA GLU A 21 15.04 -23.99 8.21
C GLU A 21 14.99 -23.67 9.70
N ASN A 22 14.88 -22.38 10.04
CA ASN A 22 14.99 -21.91 11.43
C ASN A 22 13.65 -21.60 12.10
N GLY A 23 12.54 -21.69 11.35
CA GLY A 23 11.22 -21.31 11.84
C GLY A 23 10.94 -19.80 11.80
N PRO A 24 9.83 -19.35 12.43
CA PRO A 24 9.45 -17.94 12.48
C PRO A 24 10.53 -17.09 13.13
N GLN A 25 10.93 -16.00 12.48
CA GLN A 25 12.02 -15.14 12.95
C GLN A 25 11.64 -13.66 13.00
N ASN A 26 12.28 -12.93 13.91
CA ASN A 26 12.13 -11.50 14.03
C ASN A 26 13.06 -10.74 13.05
N LEU A 27 12.88 -9.43 12.98
CA LEU A 27 13.63 -8.59 12.04
C LEU A 27 15.14 -8.58 12.33
N PHE A 28 15.52 -8.61 13.60
CA PHE A 28 16.93 -8.62 14.03
C PHE A 28 17.66 -9.88 13.57
N GLN A 29 16.99 -11.03 13.60
CA GLN A 29 17.52 -12.32 13.13
C GLN A 29 17.62 -12.39 11.60
N LEU A 30 16.73 -11.70 10.88
CA LEU A 30 16.70 -11.70 9.41
C LEU A 30 17.66 -10.70 8.76
N ARG A 31 18.05 -9.64 9.49
CA ARG A 31 19.01 -8.64 9.03
C ARG A 31 20.35 -9.21 8.54
N PRO A 32 21.04 -10.11 9.28
CA PRO A 32 22.32 -10.66 8.83
C PRO A 32 22.21 -11.54 7.57
N VAL A 33 21.02 -12.07 7.26
CA VAL A 33 20.81 -12.99 6.13
C VAL A 33 20.89 -12.27 4.78
N THR A 34 20.45 -11.02 4.73
CA THR A 34 20.39 -10.22 3.50
C THR A 34 21.47 -9.15 3.44
N GLY A 35 21.98 -8.69 4.59
CA GLY A 35 22.91 -7.55 4.66
C GLY A 35 22.25 -6.22 4.29
N GLU A 36 20.92 -6.19 4.19
CA GLU A 36 20.16 -5.00 3.80
C GLU A 36 20.01 -4.00 4.95
N MET A 37 19.81 -2.74 4.59
CA MET A 37 19.32 -1.72 5.50
C MET A 37 17.93 -2.09 6.00
N GLU A 38 17.63 -1.74 7.25
CA GLU A 38 16.39 -2.15 7.93
C GLU A 38 15.13 -1.76 7.14
N GLY A 39 15.10 -0.54 6.58
CA GLY A 39 13.97 -0.05 5.79
C GLY A 39 13.67 -0.89 4.55
N ASP A 40 14.73 -1.34 3.84
CA ASP A 40 14.60 -2.16 2.64
C ASP A 40 14.14 -3.57 2.99
N LEU A 41 14.68 -4.13 4.07
CA LEU A 41 14.27 -5.42 4.60
C LEU A 41 12.79 -5.42 5.01
N VAL A 42 12.34 -4.39 5.74
CA VAL A 42 10.93 -4.22 6.11
C VAL A 42 10.04 -4.19 4.87
N LYS A 43 10.44 -3.41 3.86
CA LYS A 43 9.69 -3.28 2.60
C LYS A 43 9.61 -4.62 1.87
N ARG A 44 10.71 -5.38 1.83
CA ARG A 44 10.77 -6.72 1.25
C ARG A 44 9.85 -7.70 1.98
N LEU A 45 9.89 -7.74 3.31
CA LEU A 45 9.02 -8.59 4.13
C LEU A 45 7.54 -8.26 3.90
N ARG A 46 7.19 -6.97 3.83
CA ARG A 46 5.82 -6.52 3.48
C ARG A 46 5.40 -6.96 2.08
N ASN A 47 6.29 -6.90 1.10
CA ASN A 47 6.03 -7.36 -0.26
C ASN A 47 5.82 -8.89 -0.29
N LEU A 48 6.64 -9.65 0.43
CA LEU A 48 6.51 -11.11 0.54
C LEU A 48 5.19 -11.50 1.24
N ARG A 49 4.80 -10.81 2.31
CA ARG A 49 3.49 -10.98 2.95
C ARG A 49 2.35 -10.63 2.01
N THR A 50 2.46 -9.52 1.28
CA THR A 50 1.45 -9.13 0.27
C THR A 50 1.38 -10.14 -0.87
N GLY A 51 2.48 -10.79 -1.22
CA GLY A 51 2.55 -11.90 -2.16
C GLY A 51 1.97 -13.23 -1.64
N GLY A 52 1.66 -13.31 -0.33
CA GLY A 52 1.15 -14.53 0.30
C GLY A 52 2.24 -15.52 0.72
N TRP A 53 3.52 -15.13 0.69
CA TRP A 53 4.65 -16.00 1.07
C TRP A 53 4.86 -16.06 2.58
N LEU A 54 4.64 -14.93 3.25
CA LEU A 54 4.87 -14.78 4.68
C LEU A 54 3.57 -14.47 5.42
N GLN A 55 3.49 -14.95 6.64
CA GLN A 55 2.46 -14.64 7.63
C GLN A 55 3.14 -14.06 8.88
N LEU A 56 2.47 -13.13 9.54
CA LEU A 56 2.89 -12.68 10.87
C LEU A 56 2.45 -13.73 11.88
N VAL A 57 3.40 -14.23 12.66
CA VAL A 57 3.15 -15.13 13.77
C VAL A 57 3.35 -14.30 15.04
N ASP A 58 2.28 -14.15 15.81
CA ASP A 58 2.27 -13.37 17.05
C ASP A 58 2.78 -14.25 18.20
N ASP A 59 4.07 -14.57 18.17
CA ASP A 59 4.75 -15.43 19.16
C ASP A 59 5.41 -14.63 20.31
N GLY A 60 5.15 -13.33 20.45
CA GLY A 60 5.71 -12.54 21.56
C GLY A 60 5.66 -11.01 21.39
N PRO A 61 6.49 -10.26 22.14
CA PRO A 61 6.51 -8.79 22.11
C PRO A 61 7.09 -8.21 20.80
N GLN A 62 7.64 -9.06 19.92
CA GLN A 62 8.23 -8.66 18.65
C GLN A 62 7.55 -9.41 17.50
N LEU A 63 7.36 -8.70 16.38
CA LEU A 63 6.76 -9.26 15.18
C LEU A 63 7.68 -10.34 14.56
N CYS A 64 7.19 -11.58 14.55
CA CYS A 64 7.85 -12.69 13.88
C CYS A 64 7.23 -12.97 12.52
N TRP A 65 8.08 -13.29 11.55
CA TRP A 65 7.70 -13.62 10.18
C TRP A 65 7.87 -15.12 9.97
N GLY A 66 6.76 -15.81 9.73
CA GLY A 66 6.72 -17.22 9.39
C GLY A 66 6.32 -17.45 7.93
N ILE A 67 6.61 -18.63 7.40
CA ILE A 67 6.12 -19.03 6.07
C ILE A 67 4.64 -19.36 6.15
N CYS A 68 3.86 -18.84 5.20
CA CYS A 68 2.45 -19.18 5.07
C CYS A 68 2.30 -20.66 4.68
N LYS A 69 1.43 -21.41 5.36
CA LYS A 69 1.21 -22.86 5.11
C LYS A 69 0.85 -23.14 3.64
N ASP A 70 0.07 -22.26 3.02
CA ASP A 70 -0.36 -22.38 1.62
C ASP A 70 0.76 -22.10 0.61
N ALA A 71 1.83 -21.42 1.04
CA ALA A 71 2.97 -21.08 0.19
C ALA A 71 4.08 -22.16 0.19
N ILE A 72 4.05 -23.11 1.13
CA ILE A 72 5.02 -24.20 1.22
C ILE A 72 5.06 -25.04 -0.08
N PRO A 73 3.94 -25.60 -0.58
CA PRO A 73 3.95 -26.40 -1.81
C PRO A 73 4.30 -25.55 -3.05
N LEU A 74 3.96 -24.26 -3.03
CA LEU A 74 4.23 -23.32 -4.12
C LEU A 74 5.72 -22.97 -4.21
N PHE A 75 6.41 -22.88 -3.07
CA PHE A 75 7.84 -22.63 -3.02
C PHE A 75 8.62 -23.79 -3.65
N GLU A 76 8.27 -25.04 -3.32
CA GLU A 76 8.91 -26.24 -3.85
C GLU A 76 8.71 -26.40 -5.36
N GLN A 77 7.52 -26.04 -5.84
CA GLN A 77 7.20 -26.09 -7.27
C GLN A 77 7.72 -24.86 -8.04
N GLY A 78 8.25 -23.84 -7.36
CA GLY A 78 8.68 -22.60 -7.99
C GLY A 78 7.52 -21.84 -8.65
N LEU A 79 6.32 -21.94 -8.10
CA LEU A 79 5.09 -21.36 -8.63
C LEU A 79 4.50 -20.34 -7.67
N VAL A 80 3.70 -19.40 -8.20
CA VAL A 80 3.01 -18.39 -7.38
C VAL A 80 1.53 -18.47 -7.64
N ALA A 81 0.72 -18.55 -6.58
CA ALA A 81 -0.71 -18.37 -6.69
C ALA A 81 -1.02 -16.94 -7.11
N LYS A 82 -1.64 -16.78 -8.28
CA LYS A 82 -2.09 -15.47 -8.75
C LYS A 82 -3.20 -15.00 -7.80
N LYS A 83 -2.94 -13.98 -6.98
CA LYS A 83 -4.02 -13.28 -6.28
C LYS A 83 -5.04 -12.84 -7.32
N SER A 84 -6.30 -13.26 -7.15
CA SER A 84 -7.42 -12.66 -7.87
C SER A 84 -7.32 -11.15 -7.65
N ARG A 85 -7.20 -10.39 -8.75
CA ARG A 85 -7.27 -8.93 -8.65
C ARG A 85 -8.57 -8.61 -7.93
N LYS A 86 -8.48 -7.84 -6.84
CA LYS A 86 -9.66 -7.40 -6.08
C LYS A 86 -10.59 -6.66 -7.04
N GLY A 87 -11.71 -7.31 -7.34
CA GLY A 87 -12.85 -6.72 -8.01
C GLY A 87 -12.63 -6.37 -9.48
N GLU A 88 -13.70 -6.48 -10.25
CA GLU A 88 -13.85 -5.74 -11.49
C GLU A 88 -13.60 -4.24 -11.19
N PRO A 89 -12.97 -3.49 -12.11
CA PRO A 89 -12.86 -2.05 -11.95
C PRO A 89 -14.26 -1.49 -11.71
N LYS A 90 -14.43 -0.68 -10.65
CA LYS A 90 -15.70 0.01 -10.41
C LYS A 90 -16.08 0.71 -11.73
N PRO A 91 -17.31 0.56 -12.23
CA PRO A 91 -17.73 1.26 -13.43
C PRO A 91 -17.47 2.75 -13.20
N MET A 92 -16.82 3.43 -14.16
CA MET A 92 -16.78 4.88 -14.11
C MET A 92 -18.23 5.34 -14.15
N GLY A 93 -18.72 5.92 -13.05
CA GLY A 93 -20.02 6.58 -13.04
C GLY A 93 -20.08 7.60 -14.18
N GLU A 94 -21.30 7.89 -14.64
CA GLU A 94 -21.53 8.84 -15.72
C GLU A 94 -20.81 10.17 -15.44
N MET A 95 -20.02 10.63 -16.40
CA MET A 95 -19.30 11.88 -16.29
C MET A 95 -20.32 13.03 -16.20
N PRO A 96 -20.28 13.88 -15.16
CA PRO A 96 -21.24 14.97 -15.04
C PRO A 96 -21.10 15.92 -16.24
N LYS A 97 -22.23 16.30 -16.84
CA LYS A 97 -22.25 17.21 -17.98
C LYS A 97 -21.58 18.55 -17.61
N PRO A 98 -20.83 19.17 -18.53
CA PRO A 98 -20.26 20.49 -18.30
C PRO A 98 -21.37 21.49 -17.96
N ARG A 99 -21.14 22.29 -16.91
CA ARG A 99 -22.09 23.34 -16.50
C ARG A 99 -22.21 24.35 -17.63
N GLN A 100 -23.40 24.48 -18.20
CA GLN A 100 -23.74 25.55 -19.14
C GLN A 100 -24.27 26.74 -18.34
N ILE A 101 -23.68 27.92 -18.54
CA ILE A 101 -24.17 29.18 -17.99
C ILE A 101 -24.76 29.94 -19.17
N ASN A 102 -26.08 30.19 -19.15
CA ASN A 102 -26.72 31.06 -20.12
C ASN A 102 -26.34 32.50 -19.79
N VAL A 103 -25.49 33.11 -20.60
CA VAL A 103 -24.96 34.47 -20.39
C VAL A 103 -26.01 35.55 -20.72
N MET A 104 -27.07 35.21 -21.46
CA MET A 104 -28.03 36.16 -22.04
C MET A 104 -29.43 36.14 -21.40
N GLU A 105 -29.72 35.21 -20.49
CA GLU A 105 -31.04 35.07 -19.85
C GLU A 105 -30.92 35.09 -18.32
N GLY A 106 -31.40 36.17 -17.71
CA GLY A 106 -31.69 36.26 -16.28
C GLY A 106 -30.59 36.88 -15.40
N GLU A 107 -31.01 37.53 -14.31
CA GLU A 107 -30.12 37.99 -13.24
C GLU A 107 -29.23 36.83 -12.77
N TYR A 108 -27.95 36.91 -13.08
CA TYR A 108 -26.94 35.98 -12.59
C TYR A 108 -26.78 36.12 -11.08
N LYS A 109 -27.50 35.29 -10.32
CA LYS A 109 -27.32 35.15 -8.87
C LYS A 109 -26.33 34.02 -8.63
N THR A 110 -25.06 34.38 -8.37
CA THR A 110 -24.08 33.42 -7.89
C THR A 110 -24.61 32.80 -6.60
N THR A 111 -24.68 31.47 -6.55
CA THR A 111 -24.86 30.79 -5.27
C THR A 111 -23.65 31.13 -4.40
N PRO A 112 -23.82 31.75 -3.22
CA PRO A 112 -22.69 32.06 -2.36
C PRO A 112 -21.97 30.76 -1.99
N PHE A 113 -20.66 30.76 -2.17
CA PHE A 113 -19.82 29.60 -1.91
C PHE A 113 -19.81 29.28 -0.40
N THR A 114 -20.43 28.17 -0.02
CA THR A 114 -20.34 27.63 1.34
C THR A 114 -19.10 26.75 1.44
N PRO A 115 -18.11 27.08 2.31
CA PRO A 115 -16.92 26.26 2.46
C PRO A 115 -17.28 24.89 3.06
N PRO A 116 -16.59 23.81 2.66
CA PRO A 116 -16.89 22.44 3.10
C PRO A 116 -16.53 22.18 4.57
N ARG A 117 -15.75 23.04 5.20
CA ARG A 117 -15.29 22.90 6.59
C ARG A 117 -15.38 24.24 7.33
N LYS A 118 -15.80 24.18 8.59
CA LYS A 118 -15.72 25.33 9.52
C LYS A 118 -14.26 25.74 9.66
N GLY A 119 -13.96 27.04 9.51
CA GLY A 119 -12.61 27.58 9.60
C GLY A 119 -11.87 27.80 8.27
N SER A 120 -12.48 27.44 7.13
CA SER A 120 -11.79 27.51 5.83
C SER A 120 -11.52 28.92 5.29
N LEU A 121 -12.20 29.93 5.82
CA LEU A 121 -12.10 31.33 5.36
C LEU A 121 -11.50 32.26 6.41
N ASP A 122 -11.09 31.73 7.57
CA ASP A 122 -10.59 32.49 8.72
C ASP A 122 -9.27 33.21 8.40
N PHE A 123 -8.55 32.78 7.36
CA PHE A 123 -7.34 33.46 6.89
C PHE A 123 -7.60 34.89 6.40
N ARG A 124 -8.84 35.23 6.03
CA ARG A 124 -9.22 36.60 5.65
C ARG A 124 -9.17 37.56 6.84
N ASP A 125 -9.37 37.04 8.04
CA ASP A 125 -9.37 37.82 9.28
C ASP A 125 -7.95 37.92 9.91
N ILE A 126 -6.96 37.26 9.32
CA ILE A 126 -5.56 37.32 9.77
C ILE A 126 -4.87 38.51 9.10
N ALA A 127 -4.44 39.49 9.90
CA ALA A 127 -3.66 40.62 9.41
C ALA A 127 -2.34 40.13 8.79
N SER A 128 -2.11 40.45 7.51
CA SER A 128 -0.86 40.13 6.84
C SER A 128 0.25 41.06 7.32
N HIS A 129 1.20 40.53 8.08
CA HIS A 129 2.44 41.26 8.41
C HIS A 129 3.47 41.00 7.31
N GLY A 130 3.54 41.91 6.33
CA GLY A 130 4.55 41.84 5.29
C GLY A 130 5.95 41.99 5.88
N VAL A 131 6.77 40.94 5.81
CA VAL A 131 8.18 41.00 6.19
C VAL A 131 8.93 41.63 5.02
N ARG A 132 9.47 42.83 5.21
CA ARG A 132 10.44 43.43 4.29
C ARG A 132 11.80 42.78 4.55
N CYS A 133 12.29 42.00 3.60
CA CYS A 133 13.68 41.56 3.52
C CYS A 133 14.59 42.69 3.00
#